data_AF-A0A5B0WRG3-F1
#
_entry.id   AF-A0A5B0WRG3-F1
#
_cell.length_a   1.000
_cell.length_b   1.000
_cell.length_c   1.000
_cell.angle_alpha   90.00
_cell.angle_beta   90.00
_cell.angle_gamma   90.00
#
_symmetry.space_group_name_H-M   'P 1'
#
loop_
_entity.id
_entity.type
_entity.pdbx_description
1 polymer ?
#
loop_
_entity_poly.entity_id
_entity_poly.type
_entity_poly.pdbx_seq_one_letter_code
_entity_poly.pdbx_strand_id
1 'polypeptide(L)'
;MTTTYRNPFFSGGRARVVLLVLLAALSLGALWLYLDEEAGSGIKKTAQLAALDAIGDAATRRLGGEMNDDATHGSAVELIRRPVEVRKLSDNVYMATGVGNVIMVTTSAGNVVFDTGLVLQTPKQLAALQAVSDAPVHTIVLSHSHADHTGGTRFFADAQTRIITHEAFVEEQRYLSELEPYQYGRNRTLFPWMPAWEDRPDIAMMRYGGIEPTLTVGDWEKFAFSLGGVEFEVFGTPGAEGADNLVMWLPQQKMLLSGDFFGPQFPQFPNIFTMRGEKVRKPIEYVKSLDFLLPLGIETVVPSHLDPTSGAETIASDMQRIRDAVQYVHDQTVAGMNAGKTVYQLMREIALPPELELVQNHGKVDWAVRSIWDYYMTWFHFDSTTELYPVPAREIYADLARLAGNDGLRELAEGYLAAGEAVRSLHVIEVMLAAEPADAGALALRQSALATLLEAAEGGLRNDYEIYWLQSRMADTAARLESPEVQH
;
A
#
# COMPACT_ATOMS: atom_id res chain seq x y z
N MET A 1 -55.77 -27.27 -70.97
CA MET A 1 -54.34 -26.96 -70.81
C MET A 1 -53.95 -27.24 -69.37
N THR A 2 -53.19 -28.31 -69.19
CA THR A 2 -52.51 -28.76 -67.98
C THR A 2 -51.34 -27.85 -67.63
N THR A 3 -51.20 -27.46 -66.36
CA THR A 3 -49.88 -27.42 -65.69
C THR A 3 -50.04 -27.37 -64.17
N THR A 4 -49.63 -28.47 -63.54
CA THR A 4 -49.21 -28.59 -62.14
C THR A 4 -47.79 -28.02 -61.98
N TYR A 5 -47.48 -27.31 -60.89
CA TYR A 5 -46.15 -27.35 -60.27
C TYR A 5 -46.22 -27.03 -58.77
N ARG A 6 -45.49 -27.84 -58.00
CA ARG A 6 -45.44 -27.98 -56.53
C ARG A 6 -44.85 -26.76 -55.82
N ASN A 7 -45.25 -26.53 -54.56
CA ASN A 7 -44.46 -25.76 -53.61
C ASN A 7 -44.28 -26.56 -52.29
N PRO A 8 -43.07 -26.70 -51.72
CA PRO A 8 -42.77 -27.68 -50.68
C PRO A 8 -42.89 -27.08 -49.27
N PHE A 9 -43.53 -27.82 -48.36
CA PHE A 9 -43.28 -27.72 -46.93
C PHE A 9 -42.16 -28.71 -46.54
N PHE A 10 -41.47 -28.41 -45.42
CA PHE A 10 -40.53 -29.23 -44.63
C PHE A 10 -39.01 -29.03 -44.84
N SER A 11 -38.41 -28.12 -44.05
CA SER A 11 -37.01 -28.28 -43.58
C SER A 11 -36.64 -27.52 -42.28
N GLY A 12 -37.59 -27.04 -41.46
CA GLY A 12 -37.31 -26.25 -40.25
C GLY A 12 -37.32 -27.00 -38.90
N GLY A 13 -37.63 -28.31 -38.88
CA GLY A 13 -37.86 -29.05 -37.64
C GLY A 13 -36.61 -29.28 -36.79
N ARG A 14 -35.46 -29.58 -37.40
CA ARG A 14 -34.21 -29.85 -36.67
C ARG A 14 -33.63 -28.60 -36.01
N ALA A 15 -33.67 -27.44 -36.68
CA ALA A 15 -33.15 -26.18 -36.13
C ALA A 15 -33.97 -25.69 -34.92
N ARG A 16 -35.30 -25.83 -34.95
CA ARG A 16 -36.17 -25.52 -33.80
C ARG A 16 -35.94 -26.48 -32.63
N VAL A 17 -35.75 -27.76 -32.90
CA VAL A 17 -35.45 -28.76 -31.86
C VAL A 17 -34.09 -28.49 -31.21
N VAL A 18 -33.05 -28.17 -32.01
CA VAL A 18 -31.73 -27.80 -31.48
C VAL A 18 -31.79 -26.53 -30.63
N LEU A 19 -32.53 -25.51 -31.06
CA LEU A 19 -32.70 -24.27 -30.29
C LEU A 19 -33.44 -24.51 -28.95
N LEU A 20 -34.48 -25.34 -28.96
CA LEU A 20 -35.23 -25.71 -27.75
C LEU A 20 -34.38 -26.55 -26.78
N VAL A 21 -33.53 -27.44 -27.30
CA VAL A 21 -32.58 -28.22 -26.48
C VAL A 21 -31.51 -27.31 -25.87
N LEU A 22 -30.99 -26.33 -26.61
CA LEU A 22 -30.02 -25.36 -26.10
C LEU A 22 -30.64 -24.44 -25.03
N LEU A 23 -31.87 -23.96 -25.25
CA LEU A 23 -32.59 -23.17 -24.25
C LEU A 23 -32.92 -23.99 -23.01
N ALA A 24 -33.34 -25.25 -23.16
CA ALA A 24 -33.58 -26.15 -22.04
C ALA A 24 -32.27 -26.45 -21.27
N ALA A 25 -31.15 -26.66 -21.97
CA ALA A 25 -29.85 -26.87 -21.36
C ALA A 25 -29.33 -25.62 -20.62
N LEU A 26 -29.52 -24.42 -21.17
CA LEU A 26 -29.22 -23.15 -20.49
C LEU A 26 -30.11 -22.91 -19.28
N SER A 27 -31.40 -23.26 -19.37
CA SER A 27 -32.36 -23.14 -18.27
C SER A 27 -32.07 -24.14 -17.16
N LEU A 28 -31.73 -25.38 -17.52
CA LEU A 28 -31.30 -26.43 -16.59
C LEU A 28 -29.93 -26.12 -15.98
N GLY A 29 -29.02 -25.51 -16.74
CA GLY A 29 -27.73 -25.02 -16.23
C GLY A 29 -27.92 -23.87 -15.24
N ALA A 30 -28.77 -22.89 -15.56
CA ALA A 30 -29.11 -21.79 -14.65
C ALA A 30 -29.85 -22.28 -13.40
N LEU A 31 -30.76 -23.26 -13.55
CA LEU A 31 -31.47 -23.88 -12.44
C LEU A 31 -30.55 -24.76 -11.58
N TRP A 32 -29.62 -25.50 -12.18
CA TRP A 32 -28.60 -26.27 -11.47
C TRP A 32 -27.68 -25.33 -10.68
N LEU A 33 -27.21 -24.23 -11.26
CA LEU A 33 -26.42 -23.21 -10.56
C LEU A 33 -27.19 -22.45 -9.48
N TYR A 34 -28.52 -22.39 -9.58
CA TYR A 34 -29.38 -21.81 -8.56
C TYR A 34 -29.68 -22.80 -7.41
N LEU A 35 -29.76 -24.09 -7.71
CA LEU A 35 -30.07 -25.15 -6.75
C LEU A 35 -28.83 -25.76 -6.08
N ASP A 36 -27.69 -25.71 -6.74
CA ASP A 36 -26.39 -26.16 -6.28
C ASP A 36 -25.55 -24.92 -5.94
N GLU A 37 -25.67 -24.46 -4.69
CA GLU A 37 -24.97 -23.26 -4.21
C GLU A 37 -23.45 -23.37 -4.37
N GLU A 38 -22.87 -24.57 -4.22
CA GLU A 38 -21.44 -24.80 -4.44
C GLU A 38 -21.07 -24.66 -5.92
N ALA A 39 -21.79 -25.32 -6.82
CA ALA A 39 -21.54 -25.18 -8.26
C ALA A 39 -21.78 -23.74 -8.77
N GLY A 40 -22.84 -23.09 -8.27
CA GLY A 40 -23.15 -21.69 -8.54
C GLY A 40 -22.05 -20.73 -8.06
N SER A 41 -21.49 -20.98 -6.87
CA SER A 41 -20.39 -20.21 -6.31
C SER A 41 -19.09 -20.37 -7.11
N GLY A 42 -18.77 -21.58 -7.58
CA GLY A 42 -17.59 -21.87 -8.39
C GLY A 42 -17.63 -21.17 -9.76
N ILE A 43 -18.75 -21.25 -10.48
CA ILE A 43 -18.90 -20.54 -11.76
C ILE A 43 -18.85 -19.02 -11.56
N LYS A 44 -19.48 -18.50 -10.52
CA LYS A 44 -19.42 -17.07 -10.17
C LYS A 44 -17.98 -16.64 -9.91
N LYS A 45 -17.22 -17.40 -9.13
CA LYS A 45 -15.80 -17.14 -8.83
C LYS A 45 -14.95 -17.11 -10.10
N THR A 46 -15.13 -18.08 -11.00
CA THR A 46 -14.42 -18.11 -12.31
C THR A 46 -14.76 -16.92 -13.20
N ALA A 47 -16.05 -16.55 -13.31
CA ALA A 47 -16.47 -15.38 -14.07
C ALA A 47 -15.90 -14.07 -13.47
N GLN A 48 -15.84 -13.99 -12.14
CA GLN A 48 -15.21 -12.86 -11.45
C GLN A 48 -13.71 -12.77 -11.73
N LEU A 49 -12.98 -13.89 -11.65
CA LEU A 49 -11.54 -13.90 -11.97
C LEU A 49 -11.26 -13.47 -13.42
N ALA A 50 -12.07 -13.92 -14.38
CA ALA A 50 -11.93 -13.50 -15.78
C ALA A 50 -12.17 -11.99 -15.97
N ALA A 51 -13.16 -11.42 -15.27
CA ALA A 51 -13.41 -9.99 -15.32
C ALA A 51 -12.30 -9.18 -14.64
N LEU A 52 -11.75 -9.65 -13.51
CA LEU A 52 -10.60 -9.02 -12.86
C LEU A 52 -9.36 -9.02 -13.74
N ASP A 53 -9.09 -10.13 -14.44
CA ASP A 53 -7.93 -10.24 -15.32
C ASP A 53 -8.00 -9.20 -16.45
N ALA A 54 -9.17 -9.04 -17.07
CA ALA A 54 -9.40 -8.02 -18.08
C ALA A 54 -9.21 -6.58 -17.54
N ILE A 55 -9.63 -6.32 -16.30
CA ILE A 55 -9.45 -5.00 -15.64
C ILE A 55 -7.96 -4.77 -15.32
N GLY A 56 -7.26 -5.76 -14.76
CA GLY A 56 -5.83 -5.68 -14.45
C GLY A 56 -4.98 -5.43 -15.70
N ASP A 57 -5.30 -6.09 -16.81
CA ASP A 57 -4.67 -5.86 -18.11
C ASP A 57 -4.91 -4.44 -18.64
N ALA A 58 -6.12 -3.91 -18.46
CA ALA A 58 -6.43 -2.53 -18.85
C ALA A 58 -5.66 -1.51 -18.01
N ALA A 59 -5.55 -1.74 -16.69
CA ALA A 59 -4.78 -0.89 -15.79
C ALA A 59 -3.29 -0.88 -16.16
N THR A 60 -2.71 -2.06 -16.42
CA THR A 60 -1.31 -2.20 -16.83
C THR A 60 -1.03 -1.44 -18.14
N ARG A 61 -1.92 -1.56 -19.14
CA ARG A 61 -1.81 -0.80 -20.40
C ARG A 61 -1.89 0.71 -20.20
N ARG A 62 -2.79 1.19 -19.34
CA ARG A 62 -2.92 2.62 -19.04
C ARG A 62 -1.67 3.18 -18.38
N LEU A 63 -1.02 2.37 -17.54
CA LEU A 63 0.23 2.75 -16.91
C LEU A 63 1.36 2.89 -17.93
N GLY A 64 1.44 2.07 -18.97
CA GLY A 64 2.55 2.00 -19.94
C GLY A 64 2.79 3.21 -20.88
N GLY A 65 2.17 4.36 -20.65
CA GLY A 65 2.47 5.63 -21.36
C GLY A 65 3.64 6.40 -20.71
N GLU A 66 4.39 7.16 -21.53
CA GLU A 66 5.65 7.89 -21.25
C GLU A 66 5.96 8.27 -19.78
N MET A 67 7.02 7.67 -19.22
CA MET A 67 7.79 8.18 -18.07
C MET A 67 9.28 7.84 -18.28
N ASN A 68 10.16 8.75 -17.90
CA ASN A 68 11.62 8.58 -17.97
C ASN A 68 12.10 7.53 -16.95
N ASP A 69 12.99 6.63 -17.39
CA ASP A 69 13.53 5.47 -16.65
C ASP A 69 14.43 5.83 -15.43
N ASP A 70 14.67 7.11 -15.14
CA ASP A 70 15.75 7.52 -14.24
C ASP A 70 15.38 7.68 -12.75
N ALA A 71 14.12 7.49 -12.35
CA ALA A 71 13.70 7.74 -10.96
C ALA A 71 12.71 6.72 -10.38
N THR A 72 12.98 5.43 -10.40
CA THR A 72 12.18 4.46 -9.62
C THR A 72 13.00 3.24 -9.23
N HIS A 73 13.18 3.01 -7.92
CA HIS A 73 13.49 1.67 -7.39
C HIS A 73 12.37 1.34 -6.42
N GLY A 74 11.46 0.43 -6.78
CA GLY A 74 10.39 -0.01 -5.87
C GLY A 74 9.13 0.85 -5.87
N SER A 75 8.89 1.61 -6.95
CA SER A 75 7.65 2.39 -7.06
C SER A 75 6.41 1.50 -7.16
N ALA A 76 5.27 1.96 -6.62
CA ALA A 76 4.00 1.23 -6.76
C ALA A 76 3.62 0.97 -8.23
N VAL A 77 4.03 1.86 -9.16
CA VAL A 77 3.82 1.68 -10.61
C VAL A 77 4.67 0.54 -11.17
N GLU A 78 5.95 0.48 -10.81
CA GLU A 78 6.86 -0.58 -11.21
C GLU A 78 6.38 -1.93 -10.68
N LEU A 79 5.93 -1.98 -9.44
CA LEU A 79 5.35 -3.16 -8.80
C LEU A 79 4.07 -3.65 -9.49
N ILE A 80 3.20 -2.74 -9.96
CA ILE A 80 2.01 -3.12 -10.74
C ILE A 80 2.39 -3.70 -12.10
N ARG A 81 3.44 -3.16 -12.73
CA ARG A 81 3.93 -3.63 -14.04
C ARG A 81 4.78 -4.90 -13.94
N ARG A 82 5.27 -5.24 -12.74
CA ARG A 82 6.10 -6.41 -12.51
C ARG A 82 5.35 -7.67 -12.99
N PRO A 83 5.93 -8.48 -13.88
CA PRO A 83 5.33 -9.74 -14.28
C PRO A 83 5.04 -10.62 -13.06
N VAL A 84 3.89 -11.27 -13.08
CA VAL A 84 3.57 -12.32 -12.10
C VAL A 84 4.33 -13.58 -12.48
N GLU A 85 5.29 -13.95 -11.65
CA GLU A 85 6.17 -15.10 -11.80
C GLU A 85 6.17 -15.90 -10.50
N VAL A 86 6.25 -17.22 -10.61
CA VAL A 86 6.39 -18.08 -9.42
C VAL A 86 7.86 -18.46 -9.23
N ARG A 87 8.38 -18.16 -8.05
CA ARG A 87 9.72 -18.51 -7.61
C ARG A 87 9.65 -19.59 -6.55
N LYS A 88 10.37 -20.70 -6.74
CA LYS A 88 10.54 -21.74 -5.72
C LYS A 88 11.64 -21.28 -4.75
N LEU A 89 11.28 -21.05 -3.49
CA LEU A 89 12.21 -20.57 -2.44
C LEU A 89 12.81 -21.71 -1.63
N SER A 90 12.07 -22.79 -1.45
CA SER A 90 12.53 -24.06 -0.87
C SER A 90 11.72 -25.21 -1.46
N ASP A 91 11.92 -26.44 -0.99
CA ASP A 91 11.23 -27.61 -1.55
C ASP A 91 9.71 -27.52 -1.55
N ASN A 92 9.14 -26.83 -0.58
CA ASN A 92 7.70 -26.69 -0.41
C ASN A 92 7.24 -25.23 -0.25
N VAL A 93 8.10 -24.24 -0.50
CA VAL A 93 7.73 -22.81 -0.39
C VAL A 93 7.87 -22.13 -1.74
N TYR A 94 6.81 -21.49 -2.19
CA TYR A 94 6.70 -20.83 -3.48
C TYR A 94 6.18 -19.41 -3.31
N MET A 95 6.73 -18.46 -4.05
CA MET A 95 6.32 -17.06 -4.02
C MET A 95 5.86 -16.64 -5.42
N ALA A 96 4.62 -16.19 -5.56
CA ALA A 96 4.16 -15.49 -6.75
C ALA A 96 4.41 -13.99 -6.60
N THR A 97 5.13 -13.39 -7.54
CA THR A 97 5.44 -11.95 -7.52
C THR A 97 4.19 -11.11 -7.79
N GLY A 98 4.20 -9.87 -7.32
CA GLY A 98 3.18 -8.86 -7.60
C GLY A 98 3.54 -7.52 -6.96
N VAL A 99 2.53 -6.66 -6.77
CA VAL A 99 2.58 -5.57 -5.78
C VAL A 99 2.75 -6.21 -4.42
N GLY A 100 1.69 -6.81 -3.89
CA GLY A 100 1.82 -7.81 -2.84
C GLY A 100 2.17 -9.18 -3.43
N ASN A 101 3.31 -9.71 -3.06
CA ASN A 101 3.69 -11.11 -3.26
C ASN A 101 2.69 -12.02 -2.52
N VAL A 102 2.46 -13.21 -3.08
CA VAL A 102 1.68 -14.27 -2.45
C VAL A 102 2.58 -15.47 -2.20
N ILE A 103 2.71 -15.90 -0.95
CA ILE A 103 3.55 -17.04 -0.60
C ILE A 103 2.66 -18.25 -0.36
N MET A 104 2.93 -19.36 -1.05
CA MET A 104 2.25 -20.64 -0.87
C MET A 104 3.23 -21.68 -0.33
N VAL A 105 2.88 -22.29 0.80
CA VAL A 105 3.58 -23.43 1.38
C VAL A 105 2.77 -24.69 1.10
N THR A 106 3.33 -25.60 0.30
CA THR A 106 2.68 -26.86 -0.05
C THR A 106 2.89 -27.90 1.06
N THR A 107 1.86 -28.72 1.31
CA THR A 107 1.91 -29.82 2.27
C THR A 107 1.15 -31.03 1.73
N SER A 108 1.29 -32.19 2.37
CA SER A 108 0.50 -33.38 2.00
C SER A 108 -0.99 -33.30 2.37
N ALA A 109 -1.42 -32.27 3.11
CA ALA A 109 -2.78 -32.13 3.64
C ALA A 109 -3.47 -30.82 3.21
N GLY A 110 -2.93 -30.13 2.21
CA GLY A 110 -3.44 -28.84 1.71
C GLY A 110 -2.36 -27.76 1.70
N ASN A 111 -2.68 -26.63 1.08
CA ASN A 111 -1.78 -25.50 0.96
C ASN A 111 -2.01 -24.49 2.09
N VAL A 112 -0.94 -23.89 2.59
CA VAL A 112 -0.99 -22.70 3.47
C VAL A 112 -0.53 -21.50 2.65
N VAL A 113 -1.31 -20.43 2.66
CA VAL A 113 -1.04 -19.20 1.93
C VAL A 113 -0.75 -18.08 2.92
N PHE A 114 0.27 -17.27 2.65
CA PHE A 114 0.60 -16.07 3.41
C PHE A 114 0.47 -14.86 2.48
N ASP A 115 -0.41 -13.93 2.88
CA ASP A 115 -0.96 -12.85 2.06
C ASP A 115 -1.61 -13.34 0.76
N THR A 116 -2.35 -12.45 0.10
CA THR A 116 -3.20 -12.78 -1.05
C THR A 116 -3.10 -11.75 -2.17
N GLY A 117 -2.13 -10.83 -2.06
CA GLY A 117 -1.79 -9.87 -3.08
C GLY A 117 -2.85 -8.80 -3.31
N LEU A 118 -2.57 -7.94 -4.29
CA LEU A 118 -3.51 -6.92 -4.76
C LEU A 118 -4.58 -7.57 -5.64
N VAL A 119 -5.86 -7.20 -5.43
CA VAL A 119 -7.01 -7.80 -6.13
C VAL A 119 -6.88 -7.80 -7.66
N LEU A 120 -6.18 -6.81 -8.23
CA LEU A 120 -5.95 -6.68 -9.67
C LEU A 120 -5.00 -7.74 -10.24
N GLN A 121 -4.12 -8.31 -9.42
CA GLN A 121 -3.14 -9.32 -9.82
C GLN A 121 -3.54 -10.73 -9.38
N THR A 122 -4.56 -10.86 -8.53
CA THR A 122 -5.05 -12.13 -7.99
C THR A 122 -5.30 -13.21 -9.05
N PRO A 123 -5.95 -12.94 -10.21
CA PRO A 123 -6.20 -14.00 -11.20
C PRO A 123 -4.91 -14.66 -11.69
N LYS A 124 -3.88 -13.87 -11.98
CA LYS A 124 -2.58 -14.36 -12.46
C LYS A 124 -1.82 -15.06 -11.36
N GLN A 125 -1.79 -14.50 -10.15
CA GLN A 125 -1.10 -15.09 -9.00
C GLN A 125 -1.72 -16.43 -8.60
N LEU A 126 -3.05 -16.49 -8.50
CA LEU A 126 -3.78 -17.70 -8.19
C LEU A 126 -3.53 -18.80 -9.24
N ALA A 127 -3.68 -18.48 -10.52
CA ALA A 127 -3.46 -19.45 -11.59
C ALA A 127 -2.02 -19.99 -11.60
N ALA A 128 -1.04 -19.12 -11.39
CA ALA A 128 0.37 -19.52 -11.39
C ALA A 128 0.71 -20.41 -10.18
N LEU A 129 0.16 -20.14 -9.00
CA LEU A 129 0.34 -20.98 -7.81
C LEU A 129 -0.42 -22.31 -7.92
N GLN A 130 -1.63 -22.32 -8.49
CA GLN A 130 -2.39 -23.55 -8.74
C GLN A 130 -1.67 -24.49 -9.72
N ALA A 131 -0.89 -23.96 -10.65
CA ALA A 131 -0.04 -24.76 -11.52
C ALA A 131 1.12 -25.46 -10.78
N VAL A 132 1.50 -24.97 -9.60
CA VAL A 132 2.44 -25.64 -8.69
C VAL A 132 1.74 -26.68 -7.83
N SER A 133 0.59 -26.33 -7.25
CA SER A 133 -0.23 -27.24 -6.46
C SER A 133 -1.69 -26.86 -6.54
N ASP A 134 -2.52 -27.81 -6.96
CA ASP A 134 -3.98 -27.71 -7.03
C ASP A 134 -4.67 -28.19 -5.74
N ALA A 135 -3.90 -28.52 -4.69
CA ALA A 135 -4.46 -28.89 -3.41
C ALA A 135 -5.28 -27.73 -2.78
N PRO A 136 -6.35 -28.02 -2.03
CA PRO A 136 -7.16 -26.99 -1.38
C PRO A 136 -6.33 -26.08 -0.46
N VAL A 137 -6.69 -24.79 -0.40
CA VAL A 137 -6.09 -23.85 0.55
C VAL A 137 -6.69 -24.10 1.92
N HIS A 138 -5.92 -24.74 2.79
CA HIS A 138 -6.35 -25.07 4.15
C HIS A 138 -6.33 -23.83 5.06
N THR A 139 -5.26 -23.02 4.97
CA THR A 139 -5.07 -21.83 5.80
C THR A 139 -4.61 -20.65 4.96
N ILE A 140 -5.17 -19.48 5.20
CA ILE A 140 -4.63 -18.18 4.80
C ILE A 140 -4.19 -17.44 6.06
N VAL A 141 -2.95 -16.99 6.10
CA VAL A 141 -2.45 -16.04 7.11
C VAL A 141 -2.33 -14.69 6.43
N LEU A 142 -3.01 -13.67 6.96
CA LEU A 142 -2.90 -12.30 6.46
C LEU A 142 -1.96 -11.54 7.38
N SER A 143 -0.89 -10.97 6.80
CA SER A 143 0.13 -10.25 7.54
C SER A 143 -0.43 -8.99 8.19
N HIS A 144 -1.29 -8.26 7.50
CA HIS A 144 -2.01 -7.07 8.01
C HIS A 144 -3.13 -6.69 7.03
N SER A 145 -3.94 -5.71 7.40
CA SER A 145 -5.18 -5.38 6.70
C SER A 145 -5.01 -4.69 5.34
N HIS A 146 -3.82 -4.32 4.87
CA HIS A 146 -3.69 -3.51 3.66
C HIS A 146 -4.15 -4.20 2.38
N ALA A 147 -4.58 -3.41 1.40
CA ALA A 147 -5.34 -3.88 0.24
C ALA A 147 -4.53 -4.79 -0.70
N ASP A 148 -3.23 -4.56 -0.75
CA ASP A 148 -2.22 -5.33 -1.46
C ASP A 148 -1.80 -6.61 -0.75
N HIS A 149 -2.24 -6.84 0.49
CA HIS A 149 -2.01 -8.08 1.25
C HIS A 149 -3.28 -8.93 1.34
N THR A 150 -4.44 -8.28 1.34
CA THR A 150 -5.74 -8.92 1.59
C THR A 150 -6.63 -9.03 0.34
N GLY A 151 -6.27 -8.36 -0.75
CA GLY A 151 -7.13 -8.17 -1.91
C GLY A 151 -7.62 -9.46 -2.56
N GLY A 152 -6.78 -10.50 -2.58
CA GLY A 152 -7.11 -11.79 -3.15
C GLY A 152 -7.85 -12.76 -2.23
N THR A 153 -8.05 -12.44 -0.94
CA THR A 153 -8.54 -13.39 0.08
C THR A 153 -9.78 -14.15 -0.34
N ARG A 154 -10.81 -13.47 -0.85
CA ARG A 154 -12.07 -14.10 -1.30
C ARG A 154 -11.89 -15.09 -2.45
N PHE A 155 -10.79 -14.98 -3.20
CA PHE A 155 -10.48 -15.82 -4.34
C PHE A 155 -9.57 -17.00 -3.98
N PHE A 156 -8.71 -16.84 -2.98
CA PHE A 156 -7.94 -17.96 -2.44
C PHE A 156 -8.78 -18.83 -1.50
N ALA A 157 -9.66 -18.23 -0.71
CA ALA A 157 -10.47 -18.93 0.27
C ALA A 157 -11.63 -19.74 -0.35
N ASP A 158 -11.96 -20.84 0.33
CA ASP A 158 -13.23 -21.56 0.27
C ASP A 158 -13.95 -21.47 1.64
N ALA A 159 -15.05 -22.21 1.82
CA ALA A 159 -15.84 -22.17 3.05
C ALA A 159 -15.16 -22.86 4.25
N GLN A 160 -14.15 -23.69 4.00
CA GLN A 160 -13.41 -24.48 4.97
C GLN A 160 -12.03 -23.89 5.26
N THR A 161 -11.56 -22.95 4.43
CA THR A 161 -10.30 -22.23 4.61
C THR A 161 -10.29 -21.49 5.94
N ARG A 162 -9.28 -21.79 6.78
CA ARG A 162 -9.00 -21.04 7.99
C ARG A 162 -8.31 -19.72 7.63
N ILE A 163 -8.89 -18.59 8.03
CA ILE A 163 -8.28 -17.27 7.89
C ILE A 163 -7.73 -16.84 9.26
N ILE A 164 -6.42 -16.61 9.33
CA ILE A 164 -5.70 -16.18 10.54
C ILE A 164 -5.25 -14.73 10.35
N THR A 165 -5.59 -13.88 11.31
CA THR A 165 -5.19 -12.46 11.33
C THR A 165 -4.71 -12.05 12.72
N HIS A 166 -4.18 -10.84 12.88
CA HIS A 166 -4.02 -10.24 14.19
C HIS A 166 -5.39 -9.89 14.80
N GLU A 167 -5.48 -9.76 16.12
CA GLU A 167 -6.72 -9.36 16.80
C GLU A 167 -7.19 -7.95 16.42
N ALA A 168 -6.26 -7.05 16.11
CA ALA A 168 -6.56 -5.68 15.70
C ALA A 168 -7.07 -5.58 14.24
N PHE A 169 -6.98 -6.65 13.44
CA PHE A 169 -7.30 -6.64 12.01
C PHE A 169 -8.70 -6.12 11.70
N VAL A 170 -9.70 -6.52 12.49
CA VAL A 170 -11.10 -6.11 12.27
C VAL A 170 -11.26 -4.61 12.45
N GLU A 171 -10.60 -4.03 13.46
CA GLU A 171 -10.61 -2.59 13.69
C GLU A 171 -9.82 -1.83 12.61
N GLU A 172 -8.67 -2.34 12.18
CA GLU A 172 -7.87 -1.70 11.13
C GLU A 172 -8.63 -1.69 9.79
N GLN A 173 -9.19 -2.83 9.40
CA GLN A 173 -10.06 -2.96 8.25
C GLN A 173 -11.26 -2.01 8.33
N ARG A 174 -11.92 -1.88 9.49
CA ARG A 174 -13.10 -1.02 9.67
C ARG A 174 -12.79 0.43 9.32
N TYR A 175 -11.78 1.05 9.94
CA TYR A 175 -11.53 2.48 9.70
C TYR A 175 -10.97 2.74 8.30
N LEU A 176 -10.16 1.82 7.76
CA LEU A 176 -9.66 1.91 6.38
C LEU A 176 -10.83 1.85 5.38
N SER A 177 -11.84 1.01 5.62
CA SER A 177 -13.08 0.98 4.84
C SER A 177 -13.95 2.23 5.03
N GLU A 178 -14.15 2.71 6.26
CA GLU A 178 -14.95 3.91 6.54
C GLU A 178 -14.35 5.19 5.93
N LEU A 179 -13.01 5.28 5.94
CA LEU A 179 -12.28 6.43 5.40
C LEU A 179 -11.87 6.24 3.93
N GLU A 180 -12.29 5.18 3.24
CA GLU A 180 -11.93 4.91 1.84
C GLU A 180 -12.10 6.15 0.95
N PRO A 181 -13.26 6.87 0.94
CA PRO A 181 -13.42 8.04 0.07
C PRO A 181 -12.42 9.16 0.38
N TYR A 182 -12.10 9.34 1.67
CA TYR A 182 -11.18 10.37 2.12
C TYR A 182 -9.72 10.03 1.79
N GLN A 183 -9.31 8.78 2.04
CA GLN A 183 -7.96 8.30 1.78
C GLN A 183 -7.69 8.13 0.28
N TYR A 184 -8.71 7.83 -0.52
CA TYR A 184 -8.58 7.66 -1.97
C TYR A 184 -7.99 8.90 -2.65
N GLY A 185 -8.47 10.10 -2.28
CA GLY A 185 -7.94 11.36 -2.82
C GLY A 185 -6.46 11.57 -2.46
N ARG A 186 -6.07 11.21 -1.23
CA ARG A 186 -4.67 11.31 -0.76
C ARG A 186 -3.78 10.31 -1.48
N ASN A 187 -4.25 9.07 -1.64
CA ASN A 187 -3.55 8.04 -2.41
C ASN A 187 -3.37 8.49 -3.86
N ARG A 188 -4.37 9.12 -4.49
CA ARG A 188 -4.25 9.64 -5.85
C ARG A 188 -3.23 10.77 -5.99
N THR A 189 -2.96 11.54 -4.93
CA THR A 189 -1.85 12.50 -4.94
C THR A 189 -0.50 11.80 -5.11
N LEU A 190 -0.32 10.65 -4.46
CA LEU A 190 0.92 9.85 -4.50
C LEU A 190 0.93 8.90 -5.72
N PHE A 191 -0.25 8.54 -6.21
CA PHE A 191 -0.49 7.56 -7.26
C PHE A 191 -1.44 8.14 -8.32
N PRO A 192 -1.00 9.14 -9.11
CA PRO A 192 -1.88 9.93 -10.00
C PRO A 192 -2.50 9.11 -11.14
N TRP A 193 -1.98 7.91 -11.40
CA TRP A 193 -2.52 6.93 -12.33
C TRP A 193 -3.83 6.27 -11.87
N MET A 194 -4.14 6.33 -10.56
CA MET A 194 -5.42 5.85 -10.04
C MET A 194 -6.57 6.63 -10.71
N PRO A 195 -7.69 5.96 -11.06
CA PRO A 195 -8.84 6.65 -11.65
C PRO A 195 -9.42 7.69 -10.69
N ALA A 196 -10.21 8.64 -11.20
CA ALA A 196 -10.98 9.52 -10.33
C ALA A 196 -11.96 8.72 -9.47
N TRP A 197 -12.38 9.30 -8.35
CA TRP A 197 -13.30 8.62 -7.44
C TRP A 197 -14.62 8.25 -8.13
N GLU A 198 -15.12 9.15 -8.97
CA GLU A 198 -16.35 9.01 -9.75
C GLU A 198 -16.21 8.01 -10.89
N ASP A 199 -14.98 7.80 -11.38
CA ASP A 199 -14.65 6.89 -12.48
C ASP A 199 -14.21 5.51 -11.99
N ARG A 200 -14.17 5.28 -10.68
CA ARG A 200 -13.71 4.01 -10.12
C ARG A 200 -14.71 2.89 -10.44
N PRO A 201 -14.24 1.67 -10.72
CA PRO A 201 -15.15 0.54 -10.84
C PRO A 201 -15.79 0.21 -9.48
N ASP A 202 -17.09 0.52 -9.28
CA ASP A 202 -17.86 0.04 -8.11
C ASP A 202 -18.25 -1.43 -8.33
N ILE A 203 -17.24 -2.30 -8.22
CA ILE A 203 -17.41 -3.73 -8.39
C ILE A 203 -17.27 -4.38 -7.02
N ALA A 204 -18.34 -5.00 -6.54
CA ALA A 204 -18.38 -5.63 -5.20
C ALA A 204 -17.20 -6.58 -4.93
N MET A 205 -16.69 -7.25 -5.98
CA MET A 205 -15.56 -8.18 -5.91
C MET A 205 -14.17 -7.52 -5.76
N MET A 206 -14.08 -6.21 -5.94
CA MET A 206 -12.87 -5.40 -5.73
C MET A 206 -12.94 -4.58 -4.44
N ARG A 207 -14.06 -4.61 -3.72
CA ARG A 207 -14.23 -3.82 -2.48
C ARG A 207 -13.23 -4.23 -1.44
N TYR A 208 -12.53 -3.23 -0.89
CA TYR A 208 -11.65 -3.42 0.24
C TYR A 208 -12.46 -3.77 1.51
N GLY A 209 -11.91 -4.69 2.30
CA GLY A 209 -12.51 -5.14 3.56
C GLY A 209 -13.56 -6.25 3.44
N GLY A 210 -14.31 -6.49 4.51
CA GLY A 210 -15.32 -7.56 4.62
C GLY A 210 -14.75 -8.96 4.83
N ILE A 211 -13.50 -9.06 5.29
CA ILE A 211 -12.84 -10.31 5.66
C ILE A 211 -13.09 -10.57 7.13
N GLU A 212 -13.67 -11.73 7.43
CA GLU A 212 -13.93 -12.21 8.79
C GLU A 212 -12.87 -13.25 9.18
N PRO A 213 -12.01 -12.95 10.18
CA PRO A 213 -11.04 -13.91 10.66
C PRO A 213 -11.71 -15.12 11.31
N THR A 214 -11.18 -16.30 11.05
CA THR A 214 -11.58 -17.53 11.77
C THR A 214 -10.84 -17.71 13.09
N LEU A 215 -9.63 -17.12 13.18
CA LEU A 215 -8.77 -17.12 14.35
C LEU A 215 -7.96 -15.84 14.36
N THR A 216 -7.78 -15.28 15.55
CA THR A 216 -6.93 -14.11 15.77
C THR A 216 -5.76 -14.46 16.67
N VAL A 217 -4.62 -13.79 16.47
CA VAL A 217 -3.43 -13.86 17.32
C VAL A 217 -3.22 -12.49 17.97
N GLY A 218 -2.98 -12.45 19.29
CA GLY A 218 -2.75 -11.21 20.03
C GLY A 218 -1.30 -10.73 20.00
N ASP A 219 -1.08 -9.54 20.56
CA ASP A 219 0.24 -8.89 20.67
C ASP A 219 1.29 -9.82 21.32
N TRP A 220 2.37 -10.12 20.59
CA TRP A 220 3.47 -11.01 21.01
C TRP A 220 3.02 -12.43 21.41
N GLU A 221 1.84 -12.86 20.95
CA GLU A 221 1.40 -14.25 21.08
C GLU A 221 1.89 -15.11 19.92
N LYS A 222 1.99 -16.42 20.18
CA LYS A 222 2.34 -17.45 19.22
C LYS A 222 1.17 -18.39 19.03
N PHE A 223 0.71 -18.53 17.79
CA PHE A 223 -0.16 -19.63 17.38
C PHE A 223 0.63 -20.61 16.52
N ALA A 224 0.79 -21.86 16.98
CA ALA A 224 1.52 -22.90 16.26
C ALA A 224 0.58 -24.02 15.80
N PHE A 225 0.81 -24.53 14.59
CA PHE A 225 0.08 -25.67 14.06
C PHE A 225 0.93 -26.46 13.07
N SER A 226 0.60 -27.74 12.91
CA SER A 226 1.22 -28.64 11.94
C SER A 226 0.23 -29.01 10.85
N LEU A 227 0.65 -29.02 9.58
CA LEU A 227 -0.16 -29.49 8.46
C LEU A 227 0.70 -30.30 7.50
N GLY A 228 0.29 -31.54 7.22
CA GLY A 228 0.98 -32.41 6.27
C GLY A 228 2.48 -32.61 6.55
N GLY A 229 2.88 -32.63 7.83
CA GLY A 229 4.28 -32.79 8.27
C GLY A 229 5.11 -31.51 8.26
N VAL A 230 4.51 -30.35 7.95
CA VAL A 230 5.15 -29.02 8.01
C VAL A 230 4.67 -28.30 9.26
N GLU A 231 5.58 -27.65 9.99
CA GLU A 231 5.27 -26.85 11.18
C GLU A 231 5.18 -25.38 10.80
N PHE A 232 4.18 -24.69 11.35
CA PHE A 232 3.91 -23.28 11.12
C PHE A 232 3.78 -22.58 12.46
N GLU A 233 4.40 -21.41 12.58
CA GLU A 233 4.26 -20.56 13.75
C GLU A 233 3.85 -19.16 13.31
N VAL A 234 2.68 -18.69 13.74
CA VAL A 234 2.18 -17.34 13.46
C VAL A 234 2.39 -16.50 14.71
N PHE A 235 3.00 -15.33 14.54
CA PHE A 235 3.36 -14.43 15.63
C PHE A 235 2.64 -13.09 15.50
N GLY A 236 2.04 -12.63 16.59
CA GLY A 236 1.56 -11.25 16.72
C GLY A 236 2.72 -10.27 16.89
N THR A 237 2.88 -9.32 15.97
CA THR A 237 4.04 -8.42 15.92
C THR A 237 3.62 -6.96 15.78
N PRO A 238 2.99 -6.36 16.82
CA PRO A 238 2.45 -5.01 16.75
C PRO A 238 3.53 -3.95 16.53
N GLY A 239 3.10 -2.78 16.06
CA GLY A 239 3.93 -1.58 15.93
C GLY A 239 4.71 -1.48 14.62
N ALA A 240 4.67 -2.50 13.78
CA ALA A 240 5.29 -2.52 12.46
C ALA A 240 4.47 -1.73 11.43
N GLU A 241 4.10 -2.35 10.31
CA GLU A 241 3.27 -1.75 9.26
C GLU A 241 1.93 -1.24 9.83
N GLY A 242 1.27 -2.04 10.66
CA GLY A 242 0.01 -1.68 11.29
C GLY A 242 -0.04 -2.13 12.74
N ALA A 243 -1.13 -1.77 13.43
CA ALA A 243 -1.43 -2.35 14.73
C ALA A 243 -1.81 -3.84 14.63
N ASP A 244 -2.17 -4.32 13.45
CA ASP A 244 -2.65 -5.65 13.14
C ASP A 244 -1.61 -6.54 12.43
N ASN A 245 -0.34 -6.27 12.66
CA ASN A 245 0.74 -6.96 11.97
C ASN A 245 1.01 -8.37 12.53
N LEU A 246 1.20 -9.33 11.62
CA LEU A 246 1.61 -10.70 11.84
C LEU A 246 2.81 -11.05 10.96
N VAL A 247 3.63 -11.98 11.46
CA VAL A 247 4.60 -12.72 10.66
C VAL A 247 4.37 -14.23 10.80
N MET A 248 4.79 -15.01 9.81
CA MET A 248 4.77 -16.47 9.88
C MET A 248 6.18 -17.04 9.78
N TRP A 249 6.56 -17.81 10.79
CA TRP A 249 7.83 -18.52 10.88
C TRP A 249 7.68 -19.98 10.46
N LEU A 250 8.63 -20.44 9.65
CA LEU A 250 8.76 -21.80 9.15
C LEU A 250 10.05 -22.42 9.75
N PRO A 251 9.97 -23.13 10.89
CA PRO A 251 11.14 -23.58 11.64
C PRO A 251 12.07 -24.50 10.84
N GLN A 252 11.53 -25.40 10.01
CA GLN A 252 12.32 -26.35 9.23
C GLN A 252 13.14 -25.66 8.14
N GLN A 253 12.57 -24.63 7.51
CA GLN A 253 13.20 -23.84 6.46
C GLN A 253 14.03 -22.69 7.03
N LYS A 254 13.91 -22.43 8.35
CA LYS A 254 14.41 -21.23 9.02
C LYS A 254 14.06 -19.94 8.26
N MET A 255 12.80 -19.87 7.82
CA MET A 255 12.31 -18.83 6.93
C MET A 255 11.19 -18.03 7.62
N LEU A 256 11.35 -16.70 7.64
CA LEU A 256 10.34 -15.79 8.14
C LEU A 256 9.60 -15.15 6.98
N LEU A 257 8.30 -15.43 6.84
CA LEU A 257 7.42 -14.68 5.97
C LEU A 257 6.98 -13.43 6.72
N SER A 258 7.53 -12.28 6.33
CA SER A 258 7.48 -11.06 7.15
C SER A 258 6.30 -10.15 6.82
N GLY A 259 5.61 -10.38 5.71
CA GLY A 259 4.75 -9.34 5.14
C GLY A 259 5.56 -8.05 5.00
N ASP A 260 5.02 -7.00 5.62
CA ASP A 260 5.63 -5.68 5.67
C ASP A 260 6.18 -5.33 7.06
N PHE A 261 6.47 -6.35 7.88
CA PHE A 261 7.05 -6.14 9.20
C PHE A 261 8.34 -5.29 9.14
N PHE A 262 9.20 -5.52 8.15
CA PHE A 262 10.36 -4.68 7.88
C PHE A 262 10.07 -3.57 6.84
N GLY A 263 8.87 -3.60 6.25
CA GLY A 263 8.44 -2.89 5.04
C GLY A 263 9.11 -3.42 3.76
N PRO A 264 9.02 -2.68 2.64
CA PRO A 264 9.34 -3.24 1.32
C PRO A 264 10.81 -3.57 1.09
N GLN A 265 11.74 -2.90 1.78
CA GLN A 265 13.17 -3.14 1.67
C GLN A 265 13.76 -3.58 3.00
N PHE A 266 14.81 -4.40 2.93
CA PHE A 266 15.49 -4.91 4.11
C PHE A 266 17.02 -4.78 3.95
N PRO A 267 17.72 -4.07 4.86
CA PRO A 267 17.21 -3.29 5.99
C PRO A 267 16.80 -1.86 5.61
N GLN A 268 15.71 -1.37 6.19
CA GLN A 268 15.26 0.02 6.04
C GLN A 268 14.82 0.60 7.38
N PHE A 269 14.80 1.93 7.48
CA PHE A 269 14.12 2.58 8.59
C PHE A 269 12.61 2.41 8.39
N PRO A 270 11.87 1.89 9.39
CA PRO A 270 10.46 1.58 9.21
C PRO A 270 9.65 2.86 9.00
N ASN A 271 8.56 2.74 8.26
CA ASN A 271 7.61 3.84 8.16
C ASN A 271 6.81 3.86 9.47
N ILE A 272 7.16 4.73 10.43
CA ILE A 272 6.46 4.86 11.73
C ILE A 272 5.16 5.70 11.58
N PHE A 273 4.99 6.32 10.42
CA PHE A 273 3.76 6.95 9.96
C PHE A 273 3.62 6.68 8.46
N THR A 274 2.60 7.21 7.80
CA THR A 274 2.57 7.22 6.33
C THR A 274 1.92 8.49 5.81
N MET A 275 2.44 9.06 4.73
CA MET A 275 1.94 10.33 4.18
C MET A 275 0.50 10.23 3.65
N ARG A 276 0.08 9.03 3.20
CA ARG A 276 -1.31 8.78 2.80
C ARG A 276 -2.30 8.89 3.97
N GLY A 277 -1.80 8.76 5.20
CA GLY A 277 -2.54 8.94 6.44
C GLY A 277 -3.11 7.63 6.98
N GLU A 278 -2.60 7.22 8.13
CA GLU A 278 -3.08 6.11 8.95
C GLU A 278 -2.91 6.46 10.43
N LYS A 279 -3.33 5.54 11.31
CA LYS A 279 -3.00 5.64 12.72
C LYS A 279 -1.47 5.61 12.90
N VAL A 280 -0.97 6.37 13.86
CA VAL A 280 0.46 6.39 14.17
C VAL A 280 0.91 5.01 14.65
N ARG A 281 2.00 4.50 14.06
CA ARG A 281 2.59 3.22 14.45
C ARG A 281 3.43 3.44 15.70
N LYS A 282 3.42 2.44 16.59
CA LYS A 282 3.99 2.61 17.92
C LYS A 282 5.45 2.12 17.94
N PRO A 283 6.43 3.03 18.09
CA PRO A 283 7.84 2.71 17.88
C PRO A 283 8.39 1.70 18.90
N ILE A 284 7.94 1.77 20.16
CA ILE A 284 8.44 0.89 21.23
C ILE A 284 7.87 -0.52 21.08
N GLU A 285 6.64 -0.65 20.63
CA GLU A 285 6.02 -1.92 20.31
C GLU A 285 6.74 -2.58 19.14
N TYR A 286 7.16 -1.81 18.14
CA TYR A 286 7.99 -2.31 17.05
C TYR A 286 9.34 -2.84 17.53
N VAL A 287 10.02 -2.09 18.41
CA VAL A 287 11.28 -2.52 19.05
C VAL A 287 11.08 -3.84 19.80
N LYS A 288 10.00 -3.97 20.58
CA LYS A 288 9.67 -5.23 21.27
C LYS A 288 9.39 -6.38 20.31
N SER A 289 8.73 -6.11 19.19
CA SER A 289 8.49 -7.11 18.16
C SER A 289 9.80 -7.57 17.49
N LEU A 290 10.77 -6.68 17.29
CA LEU A 290 12.11 -7.05 16.82
C LEU A 290 12.85 -7.91 17.86
N ASP A 291 12.84 -7.49 19.13
CA ASP A 291 13.44 -8.24 20.24
C ASP A 291 12.81 -9.65 20.37
N PHE A 292 11.52 -9.79 20.05
CA PHE A 292 10.79 -11.06 20.05
C PHE A 292 11.23 -12.01 18.92
N LEU A 293 11.55 -11.48 17.74
CA LEU A 293 11.90 -12.27 16.56
C LEU A 293 13.41 -12.58 16.45
N LEU A 294 14.29 -11.71 16.98
CA LEU A 294 15.75 -11.88 16.93
C LEU A 294 16.26 -13.27 17.37
N PRO A 295 15.70 -13.93 18.41
CA PRO A 295 16.15 -15.24 18.85
C PRO A 295 15.85 -16.41 17.90
N LEU A 296 15.04 -16.22 16.85
CA LEU A 296 14.56 -17.32 15.99
C LEU A 296 15.67 -17.93 15.09
N GLY A 297 16.78 -17.24 14.89
CA GLY A 297 17.87 -17.70 14.01
C GLY A 297 17.44 -17.79 12.55
N ILE A 298 16.81 -16.72 12.05
CA ILE A 298 16.26 -16.60 10.69
C ILE A 298 17.38 -16.68 9.65
N GLU A 299 17.25 -17.58 8.66
CA GLU A 299 18.20 -17.71 7.55
C GLU A 299 17.69 -17.06 6.26
N THR A 300 16.36 -16.94 6.10
CA THR A 300 15.73 -16.23 4.99
C THR A 300 14.54 -15.40 5.46
N VAL A 301 14.49 -14.14 5.07
CA VAL A 301 13.31 -13.27 5.19
C VAL A 301 12.62 -13.21 3.83
N VAL A 302 11.32 -13.50 3.80
CA VAL A 302 10.47 -13.44 2.61
C VAL A 302 9.42 -12.35 2.82
N PRO A 303 9.62 -11.16 2.24
CA PRO A 303 8.67 -10.07 2.31
C PRO A 303 7.49 -10.26 1.35
N SER A 304 6.41 -9.53 1.63
CA SER A 304 5.28 -9.41 0.72
C SER A 304 5.49 -8.36 -0.38
N HIS A 305 6.65 -7.68 -0.43
CA HIS A 305 7.06 -6.85 -1.56
C HIS A 305 8.48 -7.21 -1.99
N LEU A 306 8.83 -6.96 -3.25
CA LEU A 306 10.20 -7.17 -3.77
C LEU A 306 10.70 -8.61 -3.61
N ASP A 307 11.97 -8.80 -3.26
CA ASP A 307 12.69 -10.07 -3.30
C ASP A 307 13.11 -10.54 -1.90
N PRO A 308 13.19 -11.88 -1.64
CA PRO A 308 13.70 -12.42 -0.38
C PRO A 308 15.15 -12.05 -0.10
N THR A 309 15.48 -11.96 1.19
CA THR A 309 16.85 -11.78 1.68
C THR A 309 17.31 -13.04 2.41
N SER A 310 18.54 -13.49 2.16
CA SER A 310 19.12 -14.69 2.79
C SER A 310 20.47 -14.40 3.45
N GLY A 311 20.78 -15.15 4.50
CA GLY A 311 22.03 -15.10 5.25
C GLY A 311 21.80 -14.77 6.72
N ALA A 312 21.97 -15.77 7.59
CA ALA A 312 21.62 -15.68 9.01
C ALA A 312 22.33 -14.52 9.75
N GLU A 313 23.64 -14.39 9.55
CA GLU A 313 24.44 -13.36 10.22
C GLU A 313 24.05 -11.96 9.75
N THR A 314 23.87 -11.77 8.44
CA THR A 314 23.42 -10.51 7.85
C THR A 314 22.04 -10.14 8.36
N ILE A 315 21.07 -11.06 8.30
CA ILE A 315 19.70 -10.82 8.76
C ILE A 315 19.67 -10.46 10.24
N ALA A 316 20.39 -11.19 11.10
CA ALA A 316 20.44 -10.89 12.53
C ALA A 316 21.07 -9.51 12.81
N SER A 317 22.18 -9.19 12.14
CA SER A 317 22.84 -7.89 12.23
C SER A 317 21.93 -6.74 11.77
N ASP A 318 21.23 -6.94 10.68
CA ASP A 318 20.35 -5.94 10.07
C ASP A 318 19.08 -5.73 10.90
N MET A 319 18.47 -6.79 11.44
CA MET A 319 17.37 -6.69 12.41
C MET A 319 17.78 -5.94 13.67
N GLN A 320 18.98 -6.23 14.20
CA GLN A 320 19.52 -5.51 15.36
C GLN A 320 19.73 -4.02 15.03
N ARG A 321 20.24 -3.70 13.83
CA ARG A 321 20.41 -2.32 13.40
C ARG A 321 19.08 -1.57 13.28
N ILE A 322 18.05 -2.20 12.70
CA ILE A 322 16.69 -1.63 12.64
C ILE A 322 16.19 -1.35 14.06
N ARG A 323 16.31 -2.32 14.95
CA ARG A 323 15.88 -2.23 16.35
C ARG A 323 16.55 -1.05 17.06
N ASP A 324 17.87 -0.94 16.94
CA ASP A 324 18.64 0.10 17.62
C ASP A 324 18.44 1.48 16.99
N ALA A 325 18.27 1.58 15.68
CA ALA A 325 17.93 2.82 14.99
C ALA A 325 16.57 3.38 15.44
N VAL A 326 15.54 2.54 15.52
CA VAL A 326 14.21 2.96 15.98
C VAL A 326 14.25 3.39 17.44
N GLN A 327 14.91 2.60 18.31
CA GLN A 327 15.11 2.95 19.71
C GLN A 327 15.85 4.29 19.84
N TYR A 328 16.92 4.49 19.08
CA TYR A 328 17.71 5.72 19.10
C TYR A 328 16.87 6.94 18.72
N VAL A 329 16.14 6.89 17.59
CA VAL A 329 15.30 8.02 17.15
C VAL A 329 14.20 8.31 18.17
N HIS A 330 13.60 7.28 18.75
CA HIS A 330 12.65 7.44 19.86
C HIS A 330 13.29 8.13 21.06
N ASP A 331 14.42 7.62 21.55
CA ASP A 331 15.05 8.11 22.77
C ASP A 331 15.59 9.54 22.62
N GLN A 332 16.16 9.87 21.45
CA GLN A 332 16.58 11.24 21.14
C GLN A 332 15.39 12.20 21.05
N THR A 333 14.26 11.73 20.50
CA THR A 333 13.03 12.54 20.43
C THR A 333 12.51 12.82 21.83
N VAL A 334 12.37 11.80 22.68
CA VAL A 334 11.90 11.93 24.07
C VAL A 334 12.86 12.78 24.91
N ALA A 335 14.17 12.59 24.77
CA ALA A 335 15.17 13.41 25.45
C ALA A 335 15.05 14.90 25.03
N GLY A 336 14.83 15.15 23.74
CA GLY A 336 14.58 16.46 23.18
C GLY A 336 13.33 17.15 23.71
N MET A 337 12.22 16.41 23.78
CA MET A 337 10.96 16.85 24.38
C MET A 337 11.16 17.26 25.84
N ASN A 338 11.81 16.41 26.63
CA ASN A 338 12.10 16.69 28.05
C ASN A 338 13.04 17.90 28.23
N ALA A 339 13.88 18.20 27.24
CA ALA A 339 14.74 19.38 27.22
C ALA A 339 14.01 20.66 26.74
N GLY A 340 12.72 20.59 26.43
CA GLY A 340 11.91 21.72 25.96
C GLY A 340 12.19 22.15 24.52
N LYS A 341 12.82 21.29 23.70
CA LYS A 341 13.00 21.55 22.27
C LYS A 341 11.66 21.38 21.55
N THR A 342 11.42 22.19 20.52
CA THR A 342 10.24 22.04 19.65
C THR A 342 10.41 20.86 18.69
N VAL A 343 9.29 20.29 18.23
CA VAL A 343 9.31 19.20 17.23
C VAL A 343 10.18 19.55 16.01
N TYR A 344 10.10 20.79 15.51
CA TYR A 344 10.88 21.23 14.36
C TYR A 344 12.38 21.37 14.62
N GLN A 345 12.79 21.65 15.87
CA GLN A 345 14.21 21.58 16.24
C GLN A 345 14.69 20.14 16.19
N LEU A 346 13.91 19.20 16.75
CA LEU A 346 14.25 17.78 16.77
C LEU A 346 14.32 17.17 15.38
N MET A 347 13.38 17.50 14.48
CA MET A 347 13.40 17.06 13.08
C MET A 347 14.70 17.47 12.35
N ARG A 348 15.30 18.61 12.72
CA ARG A 348 16.55 19.10 12.10
C ARG A 348 17.80 18.51 12.74
N GLU A 349 17.76 18.22 14.04
CA GLU A 349 18.94 17.84 14.83
C GLU A 349 19.15 16.33 14.92
N ILE A 350 18.08 15.54 14.89
CA ILE A 350 18.16 14.08 15.03
C ILE A 350 18.46 13.45 13.68
N ALA A 351 19.63 12.81 13.59
CA ALA A 351 20.04 11.96 12.49
C ALA A 351 20.59 10.63 13.04
N LEU A 352 20.51 9.57 12.24
CA LEU A 352 21.09 8.28 12.59
C LEU A 352 22.62 8.40 12.61
N PRO A 353 23.30 7.87 13.64
CA PRO A 353 24.75 7.77 13.62
C PRO A 353 25.19 6.72 12.58
N PRO A 354 26.44 6.78 12.08
CA PRO A 354 26.92 5.93 10.98
C PRO A 354 26.68 4.42 11.18
N GLU A 355 26.81 3.92 12.40
CA GLU A 355 26.60 2.51 12.75
C GLU A 355 25.13 2.05 12.71
N LEU A 356 24.19 3.00 12.71
CA LEU A 356 22.74 2.78 12.62
C LEU A 356 22.16 3.21 11.28
N GLU A 357 23.00 3.49 10.27
CA GLU A 357 22.48 3.88 8.96
C GLU A 357 21.62 2.78 8.33
N LEU A 358 20.46 3.22 7.84
CA LEU A 358 19.43 2.42 7.19
C LEU A 358 18.95 3.16 5.95
N VAL A 359 18.45 2.41 4.98
CA VAL A 359 17.76 2.98 3.83
C VAL A 359 16.51 3.74 4.30
N GLN A 360 16.27 4.93 3.73
CA GLN A 360 15.18 5.82 4.12
C GLN A 360 14.27 6.23 2.94
N ASN A 361 14.21 5.40 1.91
CA ASN A 361 13.36 5.67 0.74
C ASN A 361 11.87 5.49 1.02
N HIS A 362 11.52 4.69 2.04
CA HIS A 362 10.15 4.48 2.47
C HIS A 362 9.85 5.23 3.78
N GLY A 363 10.39 4.76 4.91
CA GLY A 363 10.40 5.50 6.17
C GLY A 363 11.51 6.55 6.21
N LYS A 364 11.29 7.68 6.87
CA LYS A 364 12.26 8.79 6.97
C LYS A 364 12.40 9.27 8.42
N VAL A 365 13.63 9.49 8.87
CA VAL A 365 13.94 9.75 10.29
C VAL A 365 13.33 11.05 10.81
N ASP A 366 13.47 12.15 10.08
CA ASP A 366 12.92 13.46 10.47
C ASP A 366 11.38 13.40 10.58
N TRP A 367 10.73 12.68 9.67
CA TRP A 367 9.29 12.46 9.75
C TRP A 367 8.89 11.54 10.89
N ALA A 368 9.70 10.52 11.19
CA ALA A 368 9.51 9.66 12.35
C ALA A 368 9.62 10.43 13.66
N VAL A 369 10.58 11.36 13.78
CA VAL A 369 10.68 12.26 14.95
C VAL A 369 9.36 12.99 15.19
N ARG A 370 8.76 13.56 14.12
CA ARG A 370 7.45 14.21 14.22
C ARG A 370 6.35 13.24 14.61
N SER A 371 6.32 12.05 14.00
CA SER A 371 5.32 11.05 14.34
C SER A 371 5.41 10.56 15.79
N ILE A 372 6.62 10.43 16.33
CA ILE A 372 6.86 10.03 17.73
C ILE A 372 6.42 11.15 18.67
N TRP A 373 6.65 12.41 18.30
CA TRP A 373 6.11 13.55 19.04
C TRP A 373 4.57 13.52 19.07
N ASP A 374 3.94 13.40 17.90
CA ASP A 374 2.49 13.38 17.75
C ASP A 374 1.85 12.15 18.44
N TYR A 375 2.56 11.02 18.48
CA TYR A 375 2.15 9.84 19.25
C TYR A 375 1.96 10.13 20.74
N TYR A 376 2.86 10.91 21.33
CA TYR A 376 2.84 11.21 22.77
C TYR A 376 2.02 12.46 23.12
N MET A 377 2.07 13.51 22.30
CA MET A 377 1.51 14.83 22.64
C MET A 377 0.36 15.27 21.75
N THR A 378 0.10 14.55 20.64
CA THR A 378 -1.00 14.81 19.72
C THR A 378 -0.97 16.23 19.13
N TRP A 379 -2.14 16.78 18.78
CA TRP A 379 -2.29 17.98 17.96
C TRP A 379 -2.04 19.32 18.68
N PHE A 380 -1.94 19.33 20.02
CA PHE A 380 -1.81 20.58 20.79
C PHE A 380 -0.37 20.76 21.27
N HIS A 381 0.37 21.66 20.65
CA HIS A 381 1.83 21.77 20.80
C HIS A 381 2.26 22.72 21.91
N PHE A 382 1.32 23.49 22.50
CA PHE A 382 1.60 24.56 23.49
C PHE A 382 2.46 25.71 22.92
N ASP A 383 2.50 25.88 21.60
CA ASP A 383 3.27 26.92 20.93
C ASP A 383 2.46 28.22 20.80
N SER A 384 1.13 28.14 20.66
CA SER A 384 0.27 29.32 20.46
C SER A 384 -1.14 29.14 21.00
N THR A 385 -1.74 30.26 21.46
CA THR A 385 -3.18 30.32 21.81
C THR A 385 -4.08 30.00 20.61
N THR A 386 -3.63 30.25 19.38
CA THR A 386 -4.43 30.02 18.16
C THR A 386 -4.70 28.54 17.91
N GLU A 387 -3.89 27.63 18.46
CA GLU A 387 -4.11 26.18 18.32
C GLU A 387 -5.43 25.71 18.96
N LEU A 388 -5.97 26.46 19.93
CA LEU A 388 -7.25 26.16 20.59
C LEU A 388 -8.47 26.40 19.69
N TYR A 389 -8.30 27.11 18.57
CA TYR A 389 -9.41 27.62 17.78
C TYR A 389 -9.35 27.10 16.34
N PRO A 390 -10.51 26.95 15.66
CA PRO A 390 -10.58 26.37 14.32
C PRO A 390 -10.17 27.33 13.19
N VAL A 391 -9.39 28.38 13.51
CA VAL A 391 -8.94 29.42 12.57
C VAL A 391 -7.47 29.16 12.23
N PRO A 392 -7.14 28.60 11.06
CA PRO A 392 -5.76 28.31 10.70
C PRO A 392 -5.01 29.59 10.32
N ALA A 393 -3.68 29.60 10.50
CA ALA A 393 -2.84 30.76 10.15
C ALA A 393 -3.01 31.23 8.69
N ARG A 394 -3.28 30.29 7.76
CA ARG A 394 -3.53 30.60 6.35
C ARG A 394 -4.75 31.49 6.09
N GLU A 395 -5.68 31.61 7.04
CA GLU A 395 -6.87 32.45 6.87
C GLU A 395 -6.52 33.94 6.78
N ILE A 396 -5.41 34.37 7.39
CA ILE A 396 -4.95 35.76 7.33
C ILE A 396 -3.91 36.03 6.24
N TYR A 397 -3.51 35.01 5.45
CA TYR A 397 -2.44 35.16 4.46
C TYR A 397 -2.77 36.24 3.42
N ALA A 398 -4.01 36.30 2.95
CA ALA A 398 -4.44 37.35 2.02
C ALA A 398 -4.38 38.76 2.64
N ASP A 399 -4.63 38.90 3.95
CA ASP A 399 -4.46 40.18 4.66
C ASP A 399 -2.99 40.57 4.78
N LEU A 400 -2.12 39.60 5.12
CA LEU A 400 -0.67 39.81 5.19
C LEU A 400 -0.10 40.23 3.84
N ALA A 401 -0.51 39.59 2.76
CA ALA A 401 -0.11 39.95 1.40
C ALA A 401 -0.55 41.37 1.01
N ARG A 402 -1.79 41.76 1.32
CA ARG A 402 -2.29 43.12 1.08
C ARG A 402 -1.51 44.18 1.86
N LEU A 403 -1.04 43.86 3.07
CA LEU A 403 -0.26 44.79 3.89
C LEU A 403 1.21 44.87 3.47
N ALA A 404 1.84 43.73 3.14
CA ALA A 404 3.25 43.66 2.78
C ALA A 404 3.52 44.15 1.34
N GLY A 405 2.56 43.98 0.44
CA GLY A 405 2.72 44.25 -0.99
C GLY A 405 3.41 43.12 -1.75
N ASN A 406 2.97 42.87 -2.98
CA ASN A 406 3.42 41.73 -3.79
C ASN A 406 4.92 41.81 -4.15
N ASP A 407 5.47 43.00 -4.38
CA ASP A 407 6.88 43.18 -4.76
C ASP A 407 7.83 42.76 -3.62
N GLY A 408 7.55 43.20 -2.39
CA GLY A 408 8.37 42.86 -1.22
C GLY A 408 8.30 41.37 -0.87
N LEU A 409 7.12 40.75 -0.99
CA LEU A 409 6.98 39.31 -0.82
C LEU A 409 7.72 38.52 -1.90
N ARG A 410 7.67 38.99 -3.16
CA ARG A 410 8.41 38.36 -4.26
C ARG A 410 9.92 38.42 -4.02
N GLU A 411 10.46 39.59 -3.69
CA GLU A 411 11.89 39.77 -3.39
C GLU A 411 12.32 38.87 -2.21
N LEU A 412 11.49 38.76 -1.17
CA LEU A 412 11.76 37.88 -0.04
C LEU A 412 11.77 36.39 -0.44
N ALA A 413 10.78 35.95 -1.24
CA ALA A 413 10.69 34.58 -1.72
C ALA A 413 11.88 34.20 -2.62
N GLU A 414 12.27 35.11 -3.53
CA GLU A 414 13.44 34.97 -4.39
C GLU A 414 14.73 34.92 -3.58
N GLY A 415 14.86 35.77 -2.57
CA GLY A 415 16.00 35.78 -1.65
C GLY A 415 16.17 34.46 -0.90
N TYR A 416 15.07 33.89 -0.38
CA TYR A 416 15.11 32.56 0.26
C TYR A 416 15.49 31.46 -0.73
N LEU A 417 14.94 31.49 -1.94
CA LEU A 417 15.24 30.49 -2.95
C LEU A 417 16.72 30.55 -3.39
N ALA A 418 17.26 31.76 -3.60
CA ALA A 418 18.67 31.97 -3.92
C ALA A 418 19.62 31.52 -2.80
N ALA A 419 19.15 31.53 -1.55
CA ALA A 419 19.89 31.03 -0.39
C ALA A 419 19.76 29.50 -0.19
N GLY A 420 19.04 28.79 -1.06
CA GLY A 420 18.78 27.35 -0.93
C GLY A 420 17.68 27.01 0.09
N GLU A 421 16.93 27.99 0.59
CA GLU A 421 15.89 27.82 1.61
C GLU A 421 14.50 27.64 0.97
N ALA A 422 14.37 26.65 0.07
CA ALA A 422 13.16 26.47 -0.76
C ALA A 422 11.86 26.33 0.04
N VAL A 423 11.86 25.68 1.22
CA VAL A 423 10.66 25.57 2.08
C VAL A 423 10.24 26.95 2.63
N ARG A 424 11.19 27.81 3.01
CA ARG A 424 10.87 29.18 3.45
C ARG A 424 10.35 30.02 2.30
N SER A 425 10.92 29.85 1.10
CA SER A 425 10.39 30.47 -0.11
C SER A 425 8.93 30.06 -0.36
N LEU A 426 8.61 28.77 -0.22
CA LEU A 426 7.23 28.27 -0.35
C LEU A 426 6.26 28.89 0.65
N HIS A 427 6.64 29.12 1.90
CA HIS A 427 5.78 29.82 2.87
C HIS A 427 5.41 31.24 2.40
N VAL A 428 6.37 31.98 1.84
CA VAL A 428 6.11 33.33 1.31
C VAL A 428 5.23 33.26 0.06
N ILE A 429 5.49 32.30 -0.82
CA ILE A 429 4.71 32.07 -2.04
C ILE A 429 3.26 31.69 -1.72
N GLU A 430 3.02 30.89 -0.68
CA GLU A 430 1.67 30.57 -0.20
C GLU A 430 0.91 31.82 0.28
N VAL A 431 1.61 32.76 0.93
CA VAL A 431 1.03 34.07 1.30
C VAL A 431 0.63 34.87 0.06
N MET A 432 1.50 34.93 -0.96
CA MET A 432 1.22 35.60 -2.23
C MET A 432 0.00 34.99 -2.94
N LEU A 433 -0.01 33.66 -3.09
CA LEU A 433 -1.07 32.93 -3.78
C LEU A 433 -2.41 32.92 -3.02
N ALA A 434 -2.41 33.19 -1.70
CA ALA A 434 -3.64 33.38 -0.96
C ALA A 434 -4.36 34.68 -1.33
N ALA A 435 -3.63 35.74 -1.66
CA ALA A 435 -4.21 37.00 -2.13
C ALA A 435 -4.53 36.97 -3.63
N GLU A 436 -3.63 36.42 -4.45
CA GLU A 436 -3.79 36.36 -5.91
C GLU A 436 -3.47 34.94 -6.41
N PRO A 437 -4.45 34.01 -6.37
CA PRO A 437 -4.22 32.60 -6.69
C PRO A 437 -3.73 32.34 -8.13
N ALA A 438 -3.94 33.29 -9.03
CA ALA A 438 -3.54 33.24 -10.43
C ALA A 438 -2.28 34.08 -10.75
N ASP A 439 -1.56 34.60 -9.74
CA ASP A 439 -0.29 35.33 -9.98
C ASP A 439 0.73 34.39 -10.63
N ALA A 440 0.94 34.61 -11.94
CA ALA A 440 1.84 33.81 -12.75
C ALA A 440 3.30 33.87 -12.25
N GLY A 441 3.74 34.99 -11.66
CA GLY A 441 5.07 35.11 -11.09
C GLY A 441 5.21 34.32 -9.79
N ALA A 442 4.20 34.36 -8.92
CA ALA A 442 4.18 33.53 -7.71
C ALA A 442 4.13 32.03 -8.05
N LEU A 443 3.34 31.64 -9.05
CA LEU A 443 3.29 30.26 -9.55
C LEU A 443 4.61 29.82 -10.19
N ALA A 444 5.28 30.69 -10.95
CA ALA A 444 6.59 30.40 -11.51
C ALA A 444 7.65 30.19 -10.41
N LEU A 445 7.67 31.04 -9.38
CA LEU A 445 8.53 30.86 -8.21
C LEU A 445 8.21 29.56 -7.47
N ARG A 446 6.92 29.21 -7.34
CA ARG A 446 6.48 27.94 -6.75
C ARG A 446 7.06 26.76 -7.53
N GLN A 447 7.02 26.81 -8.86
CA GLN A 447 7.58 25.78 -9.73
C GLN A 447 9.08 25.62 -9.49
N SER A 448 9.83 26.73 -9.41
CA SER A 448 11.27 26.70 -9.15
C SER A 448 11.60 26.15 -7.76
N ALA A 449 10.89 26.58 -6.71
CA ALA A 449 11.11 26.09 -5.36
C ALA A 449 10.80 24.59 -5.21
N LEU A 450 9.71 24.11 -5.84
CA LEU A 450 9.38 22.68 -5.88
C LEU A 450 10.43 21.87 -6.66
N ALA A 451 10.95 22.40 -7.77
CA ALA A 451 12.01 21.75 -8.54
C ALA A 451 13.31 21.60 -7.73
N THR A 452 13.71 22.63 -6.97
CA THR A 452 14.86 22.55 -6.06
C THR A 452 14.68 21.47 -4.99
N LEU A 453 13.48 21.34 -4.42
CA LEU A 453 13.18 20.28 -3.45
C LEU A 453 13.18 18.89 -4.11
N LEU A 454 12.66 18.78 -5.33
CA LEU A 454 12.61 17.51 -6.05
C LEU A 454 14.03 17.03 -6.39
N GLU A 455 14.88 17.91 -6.92
CA GLU A 455 16.29 17.60 -7.19
C GLU A 455 17.03 17.14 -5.92
N ALA A 456 16.78 17.82 -4.79
CA ALA A 456 17.35 17.42 -3.50
C ALA A 456 16.82 16.06 -3.01
N ALA A 457 15.53 15.76 -3.22
CA ALA A 457 14.93 14.47 -2.86
C ALA A 457 15.50 13.33 -3.72
N GLU A 458 15.63 13.54 -5.03
CA GLU A 458 16.18 12.58 -6.00
C GLU A 458 17.70 12.36 -5.84
N GLY A 459 18.44 13.41 -5.46
CA GLY A 459 19.88 13.34 -5.19
C GLY A 459 20.24 12.89 -3.76
N GLY A 460 19.27 12.83 -2.85
CA GLY A 460 19.47 12.57 -1.42
C GLY A 460 19.01 11.17 -0.99
N LEU A 461 18.10 11.12 -0.02
CA LEU A 461 17.56 9.86 0.54
C LEU A 461 16.66 9.09 -0.43
N ARG A 462 16.26 9.72 -1.55
CA ARG A 462 15.38 9.15 -2.57
C ARG A 462 14.08 8.60 -1.97
N ASN A 463 13.47 9.39 -1.10
CA ASN A 463 12.21 9.01 -0.47
C ASN A 463 11.07 9.06 -1.48
N ASP A 464 10.44 7.90 -1.73
CA ASP A 464 9.42 7.71 -2.75
C ASP A 464 8.23 8.64 -2.51
N TYR A 465 7.77 8.73 -1.27
CA TYR A 465 6.62 9.57 -0.93
C TYR A 465 6.91 11.07 -1.07
N GLU A 466 8.12 11.51 -0.69
CA GLU A 466 8.57 12.89 -0.89
C GLU A 466 8.60 13.25 -2.38
N ILE A 467 9.20 12.37 -3.19
CA ILE A 467 9.29 12.52 -4.64
C ILE A 467 7.89 12.57 -5.27
N TYR A 468 7.01 11.62 -4.97
CA TYR A 468 5.65 11.60 -5.54
C TYR A 468 4.83 12.83 -5.16
N TRP A 469 4.94 13.29 -3.91
CA TRP A 469 4.29 14.52 -3.49
C TRP A 469 4.80 15.73 -4.27
N LEU A 470 6.12 15.90 -4.36
CA LEU A 470 6.73 17.03 -5.06
C LEU A 470 6.36 17.03 -6.55
N GLN A 471 6.44 15.87 -7.22
CA GLN A 471 6.00 15.70 -8.61
C GLN A 471 4.52 16.07 -8.78
N SER A 472 3.64 15.63 -7.87
CA SER A 472 2.23 16.00 -7.90
C SER A 472 1.99 17.50 -7.73
N ARG A 473 2.71 18.16 -6.79
CA ARG A 473 2.61 19.61 -6.60
C ARG A 473 3.20 20.41 -7.77
N MET A 474 4.20 19.88 -8.47
CA MET A 474 4.72 20.46 -9.70
C MET A 474 3.71 20.37 -10.84
N ALA A 475 3.07 19.20 -11.02
CA ALA A 475 2.02 19.04 -12.03
C ALA A 475 0.81 19.96 -11.77
N ASP A 476 0.37 20.09 -10.50
CA ASP A 476 -0.64 21.06 -10.07
C ASP A 476 -0.26 22.51 -10.43
N THR A 477 0.99 22.88 -10.18
CA THR A 477 1.47 24.25 -10.44
C THR A 477 1.56 24.52 -11.94
N ALA A 478 2.05 23.57 -12.73
CA ALA A 478 2.10 23.66 -14.19
C ALA A 478 0.70 23.82 -14.80
N ALA A 479 -0.28 23.01 -14.37
CA ALA A 479 -1.66 23.12 -14.84
C ALA A 479 -2.27 24.51 -14.56
N ARG A 480 -1.98 25.10 -13.40
CA ARG A 480 -2.43 26.45 -13.03
C ARG A 480 -1.77 27.55 -13.86
N LEU A 481 -0.53 27.37 -14.28
CA LEU A 481 0.16 28.29 -15.20
C LEU A 481 -0.42 28.22 -16.61
N GLU A 482 -0.82 27.03 -17.07
CA GLU A 482 -1.41 26.81 -18.39
C GLU A 482 -2.88 27.27 -18.48
N SER A 483 -3.64 27.20 -17.38
CA SER A 483 -5.06 27.57 -17.33
C SER A 483 -5.42 28.37 -16.07
N PRO A 484 -5.09 29.68 -16.02
CA PRO A 484 -5.29 30.51 -14.83
C PRO A 484 -6.76 30.71 -14.40
N GLU A 485 -7.73 30.40 -15.28
CA GLU A 485 -9.15 30.71 -15.10
C GLU A 485 -10.00 29.56 -14.50
N VAL A 486 -9.47 28.35 -14.31
CA VAL A 486 -10.24 27.22 -13.80
C VAL A 486 -9.95 27.00 -12.31
N GLN A 487 -10.81 27.54 -11.44
CA GLN A 487 -10.85 27.19 -10.01
C GLN A 487 -12.01 26.23 -9.74
N HIS A 488 -11.73 25.15 -9.00
CA HIS A 488 -12.71 24.34 -8.28
C HIS A 488 -12.55 24.55 -6.78
#